data_AF-A0A151UCK2-F1
#
_entry.id   AF-A0A151UCK2-F1
#
_cell.length_a   1.000
_cell.length_b   1.000
_cell.length_c   1.000
_cell.angle_alpha   90.00
_cell.angle_beta   90.00
_cell.angle_gamma   90.00
#
_symmetry.space_group_name_H-M   'P 1'
#
loop_
_entity.id
_entity.type
_entity.pdbx_description
1 polymer ?
#
loop_
_entity_poly.entity_id
_entity_poly.type
_entity_poly.pdbx_seq_one_letter_code
_entity_poly.pdbx_strand_id
1 'polypeptide(L)' 'MSLMNPRTEKLVRRLTIVTTVAASYFLLTADYGPQPNALDPIKKQILSAESTVKEYVFGSKKESQENQTGKLDSNKDRP' A
#
# COMPACT_ATOMS: atom_id res chain seq x y z
N MET A 1 33.45 -3.21 39.83
CA MET A 1 32.47 -3.91 38.97
C MET A 1 31.23 -3.04 38.97
N SER A 2 30.86 -2.47 37.82
CA SER A 2 29.94 -1.32 37.75
C SER A 2 28.63 -1.59 38.48
N LEU A 3 28.31 -0.73 39.44
CA LEU A 3 27.10 -0.77 40.26
C LEU A 3 25.91 -0.34 39.39
N MET A 4 25.41 -1.24 38.56
CA MET A 4 24.23 -0.98 37.75
C MET A 4 23.04 -0.81 38.70
N ASN A 5 22.26 0.24 38.49
CA ASN A 5 21.12 0.51 39.35
C ASN A 5 20.18 -0.72 39.32
N PRO A 6 19.72 -1.24 40.48
CA PRO A 6 18.89 -2.44 40.54
C PRO A 6 17.58 -2.30 39.74
N ARG A 7 17.12 -1.07 39.47
CA ARG A 7 15.98 -0.80 38.56
C ARG A 7 16.36 -1.04 37.10
N THR A 8 17.56 -0.62 36.70
CA THR A 8 18.11 -0.83 35.35
C THR A 8 18.34 -2.30 35.09
N GLU A 9 18.87 -3.05 36.05
CA GLU A 9 19.08 -4.51 35.91
C GLU A 9 17.75 -5.26 35.69
N LYS A 10 16.71 -4.90 36.44
CA LYS A 10 15.36 -5.47 36.26
C LYS A 10 14.78 -5.15 34.89
N LEU A 11 14.99 -3.92 34.40
CA LEU A 11 14.53 -3.50 33.08
C LEU A 11 15.27 -4.25 31.98
N VAL A 12 16.60 -4.30 32.03
CA VAL A 12 17.44 -5.02 31.08
C VAL A 12 17.04 -6.48 31.02
N ARG A 13 16.87 -7.14 32.17
CA ARG A 13 16.45 -8.56 32.21
C ARG A 13 15.12 -8.81 31.51
N ARG A 14 14.12 -7.95 31.75
CA ARG A 14 12.80 -8.06 31.09
C ARG A 14 12.91 -7.81 29.59
N LEU A 15 13.66 -6.78 29.22
CA LEU A 15 13.87 -6.42 27.82
C LEU A 15 14.57 -7.54 27.08
N THR A 16 15.64 -8.12 27.65
CA THR A 16 16.33 -9.26 27.07
C THR A 16 15.38 -10.43 26.82
N ILE A 17 14.52 -10.79 27.78
CA ILE A 17 13.54 -11.88 27.58
C ILE A 17 12.60 -11.55 26.42
N VAL A 18 12.03 -10.35 26.38
CA VAL A 18 11.09 -9.92 25.32
C VAL A 18 11.79 -9.87 23.96
N THR A 19 12.99 -9.31 23.90
CA THR A 19 13.80 -9.23 22.68
C THR A 19 14.19 -10.61 22.19
N THR A 20 14.58 -11.53 23.09
CA THR A 20 14.88 -12.92 22.71
C THR A 20 13.66 -13.59 22.12
N VAL A 21 12.48 -13.49 22.75
CA VAL A 21 11.25 -14.08 22.21
C VAL A 21 10.88 -13.47 20.85
N ALA A 22 10.95 -12.14 20.72
CA ALA A 22 10.65 -11.44 19.46
C ALA A 22 11.66 -11.81 18.35
N ALA A 23 12.95 -11.87 18.65
CA ALA A 23 13.99 -12.28 17.71
C ALA A 23 13.84 -13.76 17.32
N SER A 24 13.55 -14.65 18.27
CA SER A 24 13.26 -16.06 18.01
C SER A 24 12.03 -16.23 17.12
N TYR A 25 10.95 -15.49 17.40
CA TYR A 25 9.77 -15.48 16.54
C TYR A 25 10.12 -14.98 15.14
N PHE A 26 10.83 -13.85 15.03
CA PHE A 26 11.22 -13.27 13.74
C PHE A 26 12.11 -14.21 12.93
N LEU A 27 13.14 -14.81 13.53
CA LEU A 27 14.03 -15.79 12.88
C LEU A 27 13.28 -17.06 12.46
N LEU A 28 12.38 -17.58 13.32
CA LEU A 28 11.55 -18.72 12.97
C LEU A 28 10.61 -18.39 11.81
N THR A 29 10.08 -17.17 11.77
CA THR A 29 9.25 -16.66 10.69
C THR A 29 10.06 -16.11 9.51
N ALA A 30 11.41 -16.10 9.57
CA ALA A 30 12.22 -15.43 8.54
C ALA A 30 12.20 -16.20 7.22
N ASP A 31 12.11 -17.53 7.28
CA ASP A 31 11.89 -18.39 6.10
C ASP A 31 10.43 -18.43 5.66
N TYR A 32 9.51 -17.92 6.47
CA TYR A 32 8.14 -17.68 6.04
C TYR A 32 8.15 -16.37 5.23
N GLY A 33 8.35 -16.51 3.92
CA GLY A 33 8.24 -15.40 2.98
C GLY A 33 6.93 -14.60 3.21
N PRO A 34 6.90 -13.32 2.80
CA PRO A 34 5.77 -12.44 3.06
C PRO A 34 4.46 -13.13 2.65
N GLN A 35 3.63 -13.48 3.64
CA GLN A 35 2.32 -14.06 3.38
C GLN A 35 1.53 -13.05 2.53
N PRO A 36 1.11 -13.42 1.32
CA PRO A 36 0.49 -12.47 0.38
C PRO A 36 -0.77 -11.83 1.00
N ASN A 37 -1.49 -12.56 1.84
CA ASN A 37 -2.86 -12.21 2.15
C ASN A 37 -3.07 -11.12 3.22
N ALA A 38 -2.04 -10.66 3.94
CA ALA A 38 -2.24 -9.67 5.01
C ALA A 38 -2.33 -8.23 4.48
N LEU A 39 -1.54 -7.89 3.45
CA LEU A 39 -1.42 -6.52 2.93
C LEU A 39 -1.76 -6.40 1.45
N ASP A 40 -2.09 -7.50 0.77
CA ASP A 40 -2.53 -7.48 -0.63
C ASP A 40 -3.70 -6.54 -0.92
N PRO A 41 -4.75 -6.45 -0.07
CA PRO A 41 -5.84 -5.50 -0.31
C PRO A 41 -5.35 -4.05 -0.26
N ILE A 42 -4.44 -3.74 0.66
CA ILE A 42 -3.88 -2.40 0.85
C ILE A 42 -2.94 -2.05 -0.31
N LYS A 43 -2.05 -2.97 -0.70
CA LYS A 43 -1.18 -2.80 -1.88
C LYS A 43 -1.98 -2.59 -3.16
N LYS A 44 -3.05 -3.36 -3.37
CA LYS A 44 -3.94 -3.20 -4.53
C LYS A 44 -4.65 -1.85 -4.53
N GLN A 45 -5.12 -1.38 -3.37
CA GLN A 45 -5.74 -0.06 -3.27
C GLN A 45 -4.74 1.07 -3.54
N ILE A 46 -3.51 0.97 -3.03
CA ILE A 46 -2.46 1.98 -3.28
C ILE A 46 -2.08 2.02 -4.77
N LEU A 47 -1.86 0.86 -5.39
CA LEU A 47 -1.58 0.77 -6.84
C LEU A 47 -2.76 1.29 -7.69
N SER A 48 -3.99 1.01 -7.28
CA SER A 48 -5.19 1.54 -7.96
C SER A 48 -5.37 3.04 -7.77
N ALA A 49 -4.83 3.61 -6.68
CA ALA A 49 -4.87 5.05 -6.43
C ALA A 49 -3.73 5.79 -7.13
N GLU A 50 -2.63 5.11 -7.52
CA GLU A 50 -1.54 5.74 -8.27
C GLU A 50 -2.00 6.33 -9.61
N SER A 51 -2.91 5.66 -10.33
CA SER A 51 -3.48 6.20 -11.57
C SER A 51 -4.35 7.44 -11.30
N THR A 52 -5.15 7.41 -10.25
CA THR A 52 -6.01 8.53 -9.81
C THR A 52 -5.19 9.74 -9.38
N VAL A 53 -4.09 9.54 -8.65
CA VAL A 53 -3.19 10.63 -8.24
C VAL A 53 -2.40 11.16 -9.44
N LYS A 54 -1.98 10.29 -10.36
CA LYS A 54 -1.35 10.73 -11.62
C LYS A 54 -2.32 11.59 -12.44
N GLU A 55 -3.60 11.22 -12.56
CA GLU A 55 -4.62 12.03 -13.23
C GLU A 55 -4.90 13.37 -12.50
N TYR A 56 -4.87 13.36 -11.17
CA TYR A 56 -5.06 14.56 -10.36
C TYR A 56 -3.88 15.54 -10.48
N VAL A 57 -2.64 15.05 -10.51
CA VAL A 57 -1.41 15.87 -10.56
C VAL A 57 -1.03 16.31 -11.97
N PHE A 58 -1.17 15.44 -12.98
CA PHE A 58 -0.86 15.79 -14.38
C PHE A 58 -1.99 16.53 -15.09
N GLY A 59 -3.15 16.65 -14.45
CA GLY A 59 -4.37 17.14 -15.07
C GLY A 59 -4.92 16.09 -16.04
N SER A 60 -6.20 15.74 -15.88
CA SER A 60 -6.94 14.92 -16.83
C SER A 60 -6.75 15.51 -18.24
N LYS A 61 -5.91 14.86 -19.06
CA LYS A 61 -5.97 15.06 -20.51
C LYS A 61 -7.32 14.50 -20.94
N LYS A 62 -8.32 15.36 -20.96
CA LYS A 62 -9.53 15.17 -21.75
C LYS A 62 -9.08 15.06 -23.20
N GLU A 63 -8.79 13.86 -23.65
CA GLU A 63 -8.71 13.61 -25.08
C GLU A 63 -10.13 13.76 -25.61
N SER A 64 -10.32 14.85 -26.34
CA SER A 64 -11.55 15.26 -26.99
C SER A 64 -12.18 14.10 -27.75
N GLN A 65 -13.30 13.59 -27.24
CA GLN A 65 -14.26 12.83 -28.04
C GLN A 65 -15.22 13.81 -28.75
N GLU A 66 -14.66 14.79 -29.47
CA GLU A 66 -15.39 15.73 -30.34
C GLU A 66 -15.02 15.48 -31.82
N ASN A 67 -14.83 14.23 -32.23
CA ASN A 67 -14.58 13.90 -33.63
C ASN A 67 -15.14 12.52 -33.97
N GLN A 68 -16.45 12.30 -33.78
CA GLN A 68 -17.24 11.28 -34.50
C GLN A 68 -18.72 11.25 -34.04
N THR A 69 -19.49 12.32 -34.29
CA THR A 69 -20.92 12.19 -34.66
C THR A 69 -21.33 13.44 -35.45
N GLY A 70 -20.53 13.80 -36.45
CA GLY A 70 -20.80 14.87 -37.43
C GLY A 70 -21.46 14.37 -38.71
N LYS A 71 -22.10 13.19 -38.69
CA LYS A 71 -22.81 12.63 -39.85
C LYS A 71 -23.88 11.64 -39.38
N LEU A 72 -25.04 12.14 -39.01
CA LEU A 72 -26.33 11.44 -39.09
C LEU A 72 -27.48 12.44 -38.94
N ASP A 73 -27.30 13.66 -39.47
CA ASP A 73 -28.36 14.64 -39.68
C ASP A 73 -28.53 14.80 -41.19
N SER A 74 -29.10 13.77 -41.84
CA SER A 74 -29.65 13.86 -43.19
C SER A 74 -30.40 12.56 -43.54
N ASN A 75 -31.58 12.36 -42.97
CA ASN A 75 -32.76 12.06 -43.79
C ASN A 75 -34.02 12.10 -42.92
N LYS A 76 -34.62 13.29 -42.85
CA LYS A 76 -36.03 13.45 -42.51
C LYS A 76 -36.79 13.65 -43.82
N ASP A 77 -37.89 12.90 -43.95
CA ASP A 77 -39.06 13.17 -44.79
C ASP A 77 -38.86 13.05 -46.32
N ARG A 78 -39.68 12.44 -47.18
CA ARG A 78 -41.03 11.81 -47.29
C ARG A 78 -41.15 11.36 -48.78
N PRO A 79 -42.26 10.81 -49.35
CA PRO A 79 -43.53 10.32 -48.81
C PRO A 79 -43.76 8.80 -49.00
#